data_AF-A0A377LVB5-F1
#
_entry.id   AF-A0A377LVB5-F1
#
_cell.length_a   1.000
_cell.length_b   1.000
_cell.length_c   1.000
_cell.angle_alpha   90.00
_cell.angle_beta   90.00
_cell.angle_gamma   90.00
#
_symmetry.space_group_name_H-M   'P 1'
#
loop_
_entity.id
_entity.type
_entity.pdbx_description
1 polymer ?
#
loop_
_entity_poly.entity_id
_entity_poly.type
_entity_poly.pdbx_seq_one_letter_code
_entity_poly.pdbx_strand_id
1 'polypeptide(L)'
;MDNHIARGDIGWYQAHIEDFVGRIDAFVLALQHYTEHKIRAVILISLAGGMGILILTIFTLRRIRRQVVLPLNNLVAASERIERGQFDTPAPDTALPNELGQLSRAFNHMSAELHTLYRSLEHSVAEKTQHLNEAHQQLEMLFKCSQALNTGQIDSHCFRHILQIVHEYTQMNYLELRTSDDWRLSEGIESTGSPVQTLPVLMQDTLYGELRWQSETGHVPLPLMESVATMLGRGLYFNQAQKHYQQLLLMEERATIARELHDSLAQVLSYLRIQLALLKRAIPQENAPAQTIITDFSRELNNAWHQLRELLTTFRLTLNHANLPRGPTGVTGRVTEPDAGKAAPRLPPLLAGAGCPETGAFAADRA
;
A
#
# COMPACT_ATOMS: atom_id res chain seq x y z
N MET A 1 96.76 -77.70 42.61
CA MET A 1 97.58 -76.47 42.69
C MET A 1 98.05 -76.23 44.12
N ASP A 2 97.14 -76.18 45.09
CA ASP A 2 97.42 -75.83 46.49
C ASP A 2 98.47 -76.72 47.19
N ASN A 3 98.48 -78.03 46.89
CA ASN A 3 99.46 -78.98 47.45
C ASN A 3 100.89 -78.87 46.89
N HIS A 4 101.09 -78.26 45.71
CA HIS A 4 102.41 -78.06 45.10
C HIS A 4 103.00 -76.68 45.41
N ILE A 5 102.15 -75.66 45.56
CA ILE A 5 102.57 -74.30 45.95
C ILE A 5 103.11 -74.28 47.39
N ALA A 6 102.51 -75.07 48.29
CA ALA A 6 102.98 -75.24 49.66
C ALA A 6 104.38 -75.88 49.79
N ARG A 7 104.91 -76.48 48.72
CA ARG A 7 106.23 -77.14 48.68
C ARG A 7 107.33 -76.33 47.97
N GLY A 8 107.02 -75.13 47.45
CA GLY A 8 108.01 -74.24 46.82
C GLY A 8 108.54 -74.72 45.46
N ASP A 9 107.79 -75.54 44.72
CA ASP A 9 108.23 -76.17 43.46
C ASP A 9 108.05 -75.22 42.25
N ILE A 10 109.07 -74.40 41.99
CA ILE A 10 109.06 -73.32 40.99
C ILE A 10 108.97 -73.85 39.55
N GLY A 11 109.57 -75.02 39.26
CA GLY A 11 109.58 -75.61 37.92
C GLY A 11 108.20 -76.10 37.48
N TRP A 12 107.45 -76.74 38.39
CA TRP A 12 106.07 -77.17 38.11
C TRP A 12 105.13 -75.97 37.93
N TYR A 13 105.31 -74.93 38.74
CA TYR A 13 104.52 -73.69 38.66
C TYR A 13 104.73 -72.95 37.34
N GLN A 14 105.98 -72.77 36.89
CA GLN A 14 106.29 -72.12 35.62
C GLN A 14 105.72 -72.87 34.41
N ALA A 15 105.66 -74.21 34.46
CA ALA A 15 105.11 -75.01 33.36
C ALA A 15 103.57 -75.01 33.27
N HIS A 16 102.86 -74.79 34.38
CA HIS A 16 101.38 -74.86 34.42
C HIS A 16 100.68 -73.49 34.52
N ILE A 17 101.41 -72.42 34.85
CA ILE A 17 100.84 -71.08 34.98
C ILE A 17 100.33 -70.54 33.64
N GLU A 18 100.99 -70.83 32.53
CA GLU A 18 100.55 -70.38 31.19
C GLU A 18 99.21 -71.02 30.77
N ASP A 19 99.02 -72.33 30.96
CA ASP A 19 97.73 -73.00 30.68
C ASP A 19 96.62 -72.49 31.60
N PHE A 20 96.94 -72.28 32.89
CA PHE A 20 95.99 -71.74 33.84
C PHE A 20 95.55 -70.31 33.50
N VAL A 21 96.50 -69.43 33.16
CA VAL A 21 96.22 -68.07 32.69
C VAL A 21 95.43 -68.10 31.39
N GLY A 22 95.77 -68.97 30.43
CA GLY A 22 95.02 -69.13 29.18
C GLY A 22 93.56 -69.56 29.37
N ARG A 23 93.27 -70.40 30.38
CA ARG A 23 91.89 -70.74 30.76
C ARG A 23 91.15 -69.57 31.40
N ILE A 24 91.84 -68.77 32.21
CA ILE A 24 91.27 -67.52 32.77
C ILE A 24 90.95 -66.55 31.63
N ASP A 25 91.85 -66.36 30.66
CA ASP A 25 91.64 -65.48 29.51
C ASP A 25 90.46 -65.95 28.65
N ALA A 26 90.35 -67.25 28.38
CA ALA A 26 89.20 -67.81 27.66
C ALA A 26 87.88 -67.60 28.42
N PHE A 27 87.90 -67.73 29.75
CA PHE A 27 86.74 -67.47 30.60
C PHE A 27 86.36 -65.97 30.61
N VAL A 28 87.33 -65.08 30.74
CA VAL A 28 87.14 -63.62 30.67
C VAL A 28 86.59 -63.22 29.29
N LEU A 29 87.12 -63.80 28.21
CA LEU A 29 86.65 -63.54 26.84
C LEU A 29 85.21 -64.03 26.63
N ALA A 30 84.83 -65.16 27.21
CA ALA A 30 83.46 -65.67 27.18
C ALA A 30 82.50 -64.75 27.98
N LEU A 31 82.92 -64.26 29.16
CA LEU A 31 82.17 -63.27 29.93
C LEU A 31 82.02 -61.94 29.17
N GLN A 32 83.08 -61.51 28.48
CA GLN A 32 83.03 -60.31 27.65
C GLN A 32 82.02 -60.48 26.51
N HIS A 33 82.08 -61.57 25.75
CA HIS A 33 81.10 -61.85 24.69
C HIS A 33 79.68 -61.93 25.23
N TYR A 34 79.46 -62.60 26.37
CA TYR A 34 78.14 -62.68 27.00
C TYR A 34 77.60 -61.29 27.37
N THR A 35 78.47 -60.41 27.88
CA THR A 35 78.13 -59.02 28.23
C THR A 35 77.83 -58.20 26.99
N GLU A 36 78.63 -58.32 25.93
CA GLU A 36 78.39 -57.62 24.65
C GLU A 36 77.05 -58.01 24.02
N HIS A 37 76.67 -59.29 24.04
CA HIS A 37 75.38 -59.74 23.51
C HIS A 37 74.20 -59.16 24.29
N LYS A 38 74.27 -59.14 25.63
CA LYS A 38 73.22 -58.51 26.47
C LYS A 38 73.10 -57.01 26.20
N ILE A 39 74.22 -56.29 26.13
CA ILE A 39 74.21 -54.85 25.87
C ILE A 39 73.63 -54.56 24.48
N ARG A 40 74.04 -55.31 23.44
CA ARG A 40 73.47 -55.18 22.08
C ARG A 40 71.97 -55.46 22.07
N ALA A 41 71.49 -56.48 22.76
CA ALA A 41 70.07 -56.79 22.86
C ALA A 41 69.27 -55.66 23.54
N VAL A 42 69.78 -55.11 24.65
CA VAL A 42 69.14 -53.98 25.34
C VAL A 42 69.07 -52.75 24.43
N ILE A 43 70.15 -52.41 23.72
CA ILE A 43 70.18 -51.27 22.79
C ILE A 43 69.13 -51.45 21.68
N LEU A 44 69.03 -52.65 21.09
CA LEU A 44 68.06 -52.93 20.04
C LEU A 44 66.61 -52.81 20.54
N ILE A 45 66.32 -53.32 21.75
CA ILE A 45 65.00 -53.22 22.37
C ILE A 45 64.66 -51.75 22.68
N SER A 46 65.61 -50.98 23.23
CA SER A 46 65.42 -49.55 23.50
C SER A 46 65.20 -48.75 22.21
N LEU A 47 65.93 -49.05 21.14
CA LEU A 47 65.76 -48.38 19.84
C LEU A 47 64.42 -48.73 19.20
N ALA A 48 64.02 -50.00 19.23
CA ALA A 48 62.72 -50.45 18.75
C ALA A 48 61.57 -49.81 19.56
N GLY A 49 61.71 -49.74 20.89
CA GLY A 49 60.76 -49.06 21.77
C GLY A 49 60.65 -47.57 21.47
N GLY A 50 61.78 -46.86 21.29
CA GLY A 50 61.80 -45.46 20.92
C GLY A 50 61.14 -45.19 19.56
N MET A 51 61.41 -46.05 18.57
CA MET A 51 60.78 -45.97 17.25
C MET A 51 59.27 -46.25 17.33
N GLY A 52 58.85 -47.22 18.15
CA GLY A 52 57.45 -47.51 18.42
C GLY A 52 56.70 -46.33 19.01
N ILE A 53 57.28 -45.67 20.02
CA ILE A 53 56.71 -44.45 20.62
C ILE A 53 56.62 -43.34 19.57
N LEU A 54 57.68 -43.10 18.78
CA LEU A 54 57.69 -42.09 17.74
C LEU A 54 56.56 -42.31 16.71
N ILE A 55 56.39 -43.55 16.24
CA ILE A 55 55.34 -43.92 15.28
C ILE A 55 53.96 -43.70 15.91
N LEU A 56 53.77 -44.12 17.17
CA LEU A 56 52.52 -43.93 17.89
C LEU A 56 52.17 -42.44 18.03
N THR A 57 53.13 -41.59 18.42
CA THR A 57 52.94 -40.14 18.53
C THR A 57 52.60 -39.50 17.18
N ILE A 58 53.28 -39.89 16.09
CA ILE A 58 52.97 -39.37 14.75
C ILE A 58 51.56 -39.80 14.31
N PHE A 59 51.18 -41.05 14.61
CA PHE A 59 49.86 -41.58 14.29
C PHE A 59 48.75 -40.85 15.06
N THR A 60 48.91 -40.64 16.36
CA THR A 60 47.94 -39.91 17.19
C THR A 60 47.81 -38.46 16.76
N LEU A 61 48.92 -37.75 16.50
CA LEU A 61 48.90 -36.37 15.99
C LEU A 61 48.20 -36.27 14.63
N ARG A 62 48.46 -37.20 13.70
CA ARG A 62 47.78 -37.24 12.41
C ARG A 62 46.28 -37.49 12.57
N ARG A 63 45.89 -38.36 13.50
CA ARG A 63 44.48 -38.64 13.79
C ARG A 63 43.76 -37.42 14.38
N ILE A 64 44.36 -36.75 15.38
CA ILE A 64 43.81 -35.53 15.98
C ILE A 64 43.65 -34.43 14.93
N ARG A 65 44.67 -34.21 14.10
CA ARG A 65 44.62 -33.18 13.06
C ARG A 65 43.48 -33.44 12.06
N ARG A 66 43.28 -34.68 11.63
CA ARG A 66 42.24 -35.03 10.64
C ARG A 66 40.83 -35.14 11.22
N GLN A 67 40.68 -35.65 12.45
CA GLN A 67 39.35 -35.92 13.03
C GLN A 67 38.83 -34.79 13.92
N VAL A 68 39.69 -33.87 14.37
CA VAL A 68 39.33 -32.80 15.32
C VAL A 68 39.67 -31.41 14.76
N VAL A 69 40.94 -31.15 14.42
CA VAL A 69 41.37 -29.78 14.09
C VAL A 69 40.80 -29.29 12.76
N LEU A 70 40.88 -30.12 11.70
CA LEU A 70 40.39 -29.74 10.39
C LEU A 70 38.87 -29.48 10.37
N PRO A 71 38.03 -30.38 10.93
CA PRO A 71 36.57 -30.17 10.93
C PRO A 71 36.15 -28.99 11.81
N LEU A 72 36.87 -28.72 12.91
CA LEU A 72 36.61 -27.57 13.76
C LEU A 72 36.84 -26.24 13.00
N ASN A 73 37.97 -26.12 12.29
CA ASN A 73 38.24 -24.94 11.46
C ASN A 73 37.19 -24.77 10.34
N ASN A 74 36.74 -25.88 9.75
CA ASN A 74 35.69 -25.85 8.74
C ASN A 74 34.35 -25.36 9.31
N LEU A 75 33.99 -25.76 10.53
CA LEU A 75 32.78 -25.28 11.22
C LEU A 75 32.86 -23.80 11.58
N VAL A 76 34.01 -23.32 12.05
CA VAL A 76 34.23 -21.89 12.32
C VAL A 76 34.06 -21.08 11.04
N ALA A 77 34.68 -21.52 9.94
CA ALA A 77 34.54 -20.87 8.64
C ALA A 77 33.09 -20.89 8.11
N ALA A 78 32.34 -21.95 8.38
CA ALA A 78 30.92 -22.02 8.04
C ALA A 78 30.09 -21.04 8.87
N SER A 79 30.40 -20.89 10.17
CA SER A 79 29.73 -19.92 11.05
C SER A 79 29.94 -18.48 10.59
N GLU A 80 31.17 -18.11 10.19
CA GLU A 80 31.45 -16.77 9.65
C GLU A 80 30.69 -16.48 8.34
N ARG A 81 30.40 -17.51 7.53
CA ARG A 81 29.63 -17.35 6.29
C ARG A 81 28.16 -17.10 6.58
N ILE A 82 27.59 -17.83 7.54
CA ILE A 82 26.22 -17.60 8.02
C ILE A 82 26.07 -16.19 8.60
N GLU A 83 27.08 -15.70 9.34
CA GLU A 83 27.09 -14.33 9.86
C GLU A 83 27.00 -13.28 8.74
N ARG A 84 27.58 -13.56 7.56
CA ARG A 84 27.50 -12.70 6.38
C ARG A 84 26.26 -12.96 5.50
N GLY A 85 25.30 -13.76 5.98
CA GLY A 85 24.07 -14.09 5.25
C GLY A 85 24.23 -15.12 4.13
N GLN A 86 25.34 -15.86 4.08
CA GLN A 86 25.61 -16.87 3.05
C GLN A 86 25.22 -18.27 3.55
N PHE A 87 24.01 -18.72 3.23
CA PHE A 87 23.46 -20.00 3.69
C PHE A 87 23.60 -21.16 2.68
N ASP A 88 24.10 -20.89 1.46
CA ASP A 88 24.10 -21.87 0.36
C ASP A 88 25.18 -22.95 0.47
N THR A 89 26.15 -22.84 1.40
CA THR A 89 27.22 -23.81 1.56
C THR A 89 27.09 -24.57 2.89
N PRO A 90 26.80 -25.89 2.86
CA PRO A 90 26.76 -26.71 4.08
C PRO A 90 28.12 -26.78 4.77
N ALA A 91 28.12 -26.94 6.09
CA ALA A 91 29.32 -27.27 6.84
C ALA A 91 29.88 -28.63 6.36
N PRO A 92 31.19 -28.72 6.06
CA PRO A 92 31.84 -29.97 5.71
C PRO A 92 31.82 -31.00 6.85
N ASP A 93 32.19 -32.24 6.53
CA ASP A 93 32.55 -33.27 7.50
C ASP A 93 31.40 -33.88 8.35
N THR A 94 30.16 -33.87 7.83
CA THR A 94 28.99 -34.53 8.46
C THR A 94 29.09 -36.05 8.58
N ALA A 95 29.99 -36.67 7.81
CA ALA A 95 30.22 -38.12 7.76
C ALA A 95 31.18 -38.63 8.84
N LEU A 96 31.75 -37.76 9.67
CA LEU A 96 32.61 -38.17 10.77
C LEU A 96 31.82 -39.02 11.79
N PRO A 97 32.36 -40.18 12.23
CA PRO A 97 31.72 -41.04 13.23
C PRO A 97 31.95 -40.56 14.68
N ASN A 98 32.25 -39.28 14.88
CA ASN A 98 32.52 -38.68 16.19
C ASN A 98 31.54 -37.53 16.49
N GLU A 99 31.71 -36.90 17.65
CA GLU A 99 30.90 -35.80 18.16
C GLU A 99 30.94 -34.58 17.23
N LEU A 100 32.06 -34.33 16.53
CA LEU A 100 32.15 -33.24 15.55
C LEU A 100 31.25 -33.49 14.34
N GLY A 101 31.08 -34.75 13.92
CA GLY A 101 30.11 -35.11 12.88
C GLY A 101 28.66 -34.83 13.31
N GLN A 102 28.33 -35.09 14.57
CA GLN A 102 27.02 -34.74 15.14
C GLN A 102 26.82 -33.22 15.20
N LEU A 103 27.84 -32.49 15.64
CA LEU A 103 27.82 -31.02 15.68
C LEU A 103 27.64 -30.42 14.28
N SER A 104 28.33 -30.94 13.28
CA SER A 104 28.18 -30.50 11.87
C SER A 104 26.76 -30.73 11.35
N ARG A 105 26.13 -31.87 11.69
CA ARG A 105 24.72 -32.11 11.36
C ARG A 105 23.77 -31.14 12.06
N ALA A 106 23.95 -30.91 13.36
CA ALA A 106 23.12 -29.97 14.12
C ALA A 106 23.28 -28.53 13.61
N PHE A 107 24.50 -28.11 13.29
CA PHE A 107 24.80 -26.82 12.69
C PHE A 107 24.09 -26.65 11.33
N ASN A 108 24.17 -27.65 10.46
CA ASN A 108 23.49 -27.61 9.17
C ASN A 108 21.96 -27.53 9.31
N HIS A 109 21.39 -28.21 10.31
CA HIS A 109 19.96 -28.11 10.59
C HIS A 109 19.56 -26.69 11.04
N MET A 110 20.29 -26.09 11.99
CA MET A 110 20.05 -24.71 12.42
C MET A 110 20.23 -23.70 11.27
N SER A 111 21.27 -23.87 10.46
CA SER A 111 21.52 -23.04 9.27
C SER A 111 20.37 -23.10 8.27
N ALA A 112 19.79 -24.29 8.06
CA ALA A 112 18.67 -24.48 7.16
C ALA A 112 17.38 -23.83 7.69
N GLU A 113 17.12 -23.94 9.00
CA GLU A 113 15.99 -23.25 9.63
C GLU A 113 16.12 -21.72 9.56
N LEU A 114 17.30 -21.18 9.86
CA LEU A 114 17.59 -19.75 9.72
C LEU A 114 17.38 -19.26 8.28
N HIS A 115 17.83 -20.03 7.29
CA HIS A 115 17.62 -19.69 5.88
C HIS A 115 16.14 -19.65 5.50
N THR A 116 15.35 -20.62 5.96
CA THR A 116 13.90 -20.65 5.75
C THR A 116 13.22 -19.45 6.42
N LEU A 117 13.60 -19.12 7.66
CA LEU A 117 13.08 -17.95 8.38
C LEU A 117 13.42 -16.65 7.64
N TYR A 118 14.67 -16.49 7.20
CA TYR A 118 15.11 -15.32 6.44
C TYR A 118 14.29 -15.16 5.15
N ARG A 119 14.13 -16.24 4.37
CA ARG A 119 13.28 -16.21 3.15
C ARG A 119 11.83 -15.89 3.45
N SER A 120 11.27 -16.44 4.52
CA SER A 120 9.87 -16.14 4.90
C SER A 120 9.70 -14.67 5.30
N LEU A 121 10.71 -14.10 5.97
CA LEU A 121 10.71 -12.71 6.37
C LEU A 121 10.89 -11.80 5.15
N GLU A 122 11.80 -12.13 4.23
CA GLU A 122 11.99 -11.41 2.96
C GLU A 122 10.69 -11.41 2.14
N HIS A 123 10.01 -12.55 2.05
CA HIS A 123 8.70 -12.63 1.41
C HIS A 123 7.66 -11.74 2.11
N SER A 124 7.56 -11.80 3.45
CA SER A 124 6.60 -10.99 4.20
C SER A 124 6.91 -9.49 4.11
N VAL A 125 8.19 -9.11 4.10
CA VAL A 125 8.62 -7.72 3.88
C VAL A 125 8.27 -7.28 2.47
N ALA A 126 8.52 -8.10 1.45
CA ALA A 126 8.15 -7.79 0.07
C ALA A 126 6.64 -7.61 -0.07
N GLU A 127 5.84 -8.52 0.49
CA GLU A 127 4.37 -8.47 0.48
C GLU A 127 3.84 -7.22 1.20
N LYS A 128 4.35 -6.92 2.41
CA LYS A 128 3.98 -5.69 3.14
C LYS A 128 4.40 -4.42 2.42
N THR A 129 5.57 -4.43 1.79
CA THR A 129 6.07 -3.28 1.02
C THR A 129 5.20 -3.05 -0.21
N GLN A 130 4.79 -4.12 -0.90
CA GLN A 130 3.86 -4.04 -2.02
C GLN A 130 2.50 -3.50 -1.57
N HIS A 131 1.89 -4.08 -0.53
CA HIS A 131 0.61 -3.60 0.00
C HIS A 131 0.66 -2.14 0.46
N LEU A 132 1.76 -1.73 1.11
CA LEU A 132 1.94 -0.35 1.53
C LEU A 132 2.08 0.60 0.34
N ASN A 133 2.82 0.19 -0.69
CA ASN A 133 3.00 0.99 -1.90
C ASN A 133 1.70 1.15 -2.67
N GLU A 134 0.90 0.07 -2.81
CA GLU A 134 -0.43 0.12 -3.41
C GLU A 134 -1.37 1.07 -2.63
N ALA A 135 -1.41 0.97 -1.30
CA ALA A 135 -2.22 1.87 -0.47
C ALA A 135 -1.75 3.34 -0.55
N HIS A 136 -0.43 3.56 -0.58
CA HIS A 136 0.14 4.90 -0.73
C HIS A 136 -0.23 5.52 -2.07
N GLN A 137 -0.14 4.77 -3.17
CA GLN A 137 -0.54 5.22 -4.50
C GLN A 137 -2.03 5.58 -4.58
N GLN A 138 -2.90 4.76 -3.97
CA GLN A 138 -4.33 5.07 -3.87
C GLN A 138 -4.59 6.37 -3.12
N LEU A 139 -3.93 6.56 -1.97
CA LEU A 139 -4.08 7.76 -1.15
C LEU A 139 -3.55 9.01 -1.87
N GLU A 140 -2.42 8.90 -2.58
CA GLU A 140 -1.84 9.99 -3.36
C GLU A 140 -2.79 10.44 -4.48
N MET A 141 -3.41 9.48 -5.18
CA MET A 141 -4.40 9.76 -6.21
C MET A 141 -5.64 10.48 -5.64
N LEU A 142 -6.19 9.99 -4.52
CA LEU A 142 -7.32 10.65 -3.85
C LEU A 142 -6.94 12.04 -3.32
N PHE A 143 -5.71 12.20 -2.82
CA PHE A 143 -5.19 13.50 -2.37
C PHE A 143 -5.07 14.50 -3.53
N LYS A 144 -4.53 14.09 -4.68
CA LYS A 144 -4.46 14.93 -5.90
C LYS A 144 -5.85 15.36 -6.36
N CYS A 145 -6.80 14.43 -6.39
CA CYS A 145 -8.20 14.74 -6.74
C CYS A 145 -8.82 15.73 -5.73
N SER A 146 -8.57 15.55 -4.43
CA SER A 146 -9.04 16.48 -3.39
C SER A 146 -8.39 17.86 -3.49
N GLN A 147 -7.12 17.94 -3.89
CA GLN A 147 -6.42 19.20 -4.09
C GLN A 147 -7.01 19.97 -5.28
N ALA A 148 -7.33 19.27 -6.37
CA ALA A 148 -7.99 19.85 -7.54
C ALA A 148 -9.37 20.46 -7.20
N LEU A 149 -10.10 19.91 -6.23
CA LEU A 149 -11.39 20.47 -5.78
C LEU A 149 -11.26 21.71 -4.89
N ASN A 150 -10.10 21.93 -4.27
CA ASN A 150 -9.91 23.04 -3.33
C ASN A 150 -9.46 24.34 -4.03
N THR A 151 -9.24 24.32 -5.34
CA THR A 151 -8.83 25.51 -6.09
C THR A 151 -10.02 26.43 -6.38
N GLY A 152 -10.46 27.20 -5.38
CA GLY A 152 -11.23 28.45 -5.52
C GLY A 152 -12.60 28.41 -6.22
N GLN A 153 -12.65 28.08 -7.52
CA GLN A 153 -13.88 27.93 -8.29
C GLN A 153 -13.97 26.50 -8.82
N ILE A 154 -14.91 25.74 -8.30
CA ILE A 154 -15.22 24.41 -8.80
C ILE A 154 -16.01 24.58 -10.10
N ASP A 155 -15.46 24.15 -11.22
CA ASP A 155 -16.07 24.27 -12.55
C ASP A 155 -16.00 22.95 -13.33
N SER A 156 -16.52 22.95 -14.55
CA SER A 156 -16.51 21.77 -15.43
C SER A 156 -15.08 21.28 -15.74
N HIS A 157 -14.11 22.19 -15.81
CA HIS A 157 -12.71 21.86 -16.07
C HIS A 157 -12.09 21.11 -14.88
N CYS A 158 -12.36 21.54 -13.65
CA CYS A 158 -11.93 20.85 -12.43
C CYS A 158 -12.42 19.39 -12.41
N PHE A 159 -13.72 19.15 -12.70
CA PHE A 159 -14.25 17.78 -12.76
C PHE A 159 -13.60 16.95 -13.86
N ARG A 160 -13.39 17.52 -15.05
CA ARG A 160 -12.68 16.85 -16.15
C ARG A 160 -11.26 16.45 -15.72
N HIS A 161 -10.54 17.34 -15.05
CA HIS A 161 -9.20 17.06 -14.56
C HIS A 161 -9.17 15.91 -13.54
N ILE A 162 -10.15 15.85 -12.65
CA ILE A 162 -10.30 14.73 -11.71
C ILE A 162 -10.55 13.42 -12.46
N LEU A 163 -11.46 13.41 -13.44
CA LEU A 163 -11.69 12.23 -14.27
C LEU A 163 -10.42 11.81 -15.02
N GLN A 164 -9.63 12.76 -15.51
CA GLN A 164 -8.36 12.47 -16.18
C GLN A 164 -7.34 11.82 -15.23
N ILE A 165 -7.18 12.34 -14.00
CA ILE A 165 -6.30 11.75 -12.98
C ILE A 165 -6.75 10.31 -12.65
N VAL A 166 -8.06 10.11 -12.49
CA VAL A 166 -8.62 8.78 -12.19
C VAL A 166 -8.42 7.82 -13.35
N HIS A 167 -8.66 8.28 -14.58
CA HIS A 167 -8.48 7.49 -15.80
C HIS A 167 -7.02 7.09 -16.01
N GLU A 168 -6.08 8.03 -15.82
CA GLU A 168 -4.64 7.76 -15.93
C GLU A 168 -4.14 6.78 -14.87
N TYR A 169 -4.64 6.88 -13.64
CA TYR A 169 -4.27 5.95 -12.56
C TYR A 169 -4.85 4.55 -12.76
N THR A 170 -6.13 4.47 -13.11
CA THR A 170 -6.85 3.19 -13.20
C THR A 170 -6.65 2.48 -14.54
N GLN A 171 -6.12 3.18 -15.56
CA GLN A 171 -5.94 2.66 -16.93
C GLN A 171 -7.21 2.03 -17.49
N MET A 172 -8.37 2.56 -17.09
CA MET A 172 -9.69 2.15 -17.59
C MET A 172 -9.87 2.55 -19.05
N ASN A 173 -10.76 1.87 -19.76
CA ASN A 173 -11.06 2.23 -21.15
C ASN A 173 -12.00 3.42 -21.24
N TYR A 174 -12.93 3.54 -20.30
CA TYR A 174 -13.97 4.55 -20.32
C TYR A 174 -14.34 4.98 -18.90
N LEU A 175 -14.43 6.29 -18.70
CA LEU A 175 -14.89 6.91 -17.47
C LEU A 175 -15.76 8.11 -17.84
N GLU A 176 -16.98 8.17 -17.29
CA GLU A 176 -17.95 9.22 -17.57
C GLU A 176 -18.61 9.69 -16.28
N LEU A 177 -18.70 11.01 -16.10
CA LEU A 177 -19.54 11.65 -15.11
C LEU A 177 -20.74 12.30 -15.82
N ARG A 178 -21.93 11.85 -15.46
CA ARG A 178 -23.20 12.49 -15.85
C ARG A 178 -23.76 13.24 -14.66
N THR A 179 -24.03 14.53 -14.82
CA THR A 179 -24.62 15.36 -13.75
C THR A 179 -26.08 15.66 -14.03
N SER A 180 -26.81 16.09 -13.00
CA SER A 180 -28.18 16.60 -13.14
C SER A 180 -28.27 17.92 -13.92
N ASP A 181 -27.16 18.67 -14.01
CA ASP A 181 -27.05 19.97 -14.70
C ASP A 181 -26.68 19.80 -16.20
N ASP A 182 -27.04 18.67 -16.82
CA ASP A 182 -26.72 18.30 -18.21
C ASP A 182 -25.22 18.19 -18.55
N TRP A 183 -24.31 18.26 -17.58
CA TRP A 183 -22.90 17.99 -17.87
C TRP A 183 -22.67 16.51 -18.11
N ARG A 184 -22.08 16.23 -19.27
CA ARG A 184 -21.60 14.91 -19.69
C ARG A 184 -20.11 15.00 -19.95
N LEU A 185 -19.33 14.61 -18.95
CA LEU A 185 -17.87 14.63 -19.00
C LEU A 185 -17.38 13.20 -19.15
N SER A 186 -16.64 12.90 -20.21
CA SER A 186 -16.14 11.56 -20.48
C SER A 186 -14.67 11.58 -20.86
N GLU A 187 -13.93 10.62 -20.33
CA GLU A 187 -12.53 10.33 -20.64
C GLU A 187 -12.43 8.88 -21.14
N GLY A 188 -11.72 8.69 -22.26
CA GLY A 188 -11.58 7.37 -22.90
C GLY A 188 -12.64 7.03 -23.96
N ILE A 189 -12.68 5.76 -24.38
CA ILE A 189 -13.52 5.24 -25.47
C ILE A 189 -14.42 4.13 -24.92
N GLU A 190 -15.74 4.28 -25.12
CA GLU A 190 -16.72 3.25 -24.75
C GLU A 190 -16.53 2.00 -25.61
N SER A 191 -16.22 0.87 -24.96
CA SER A 191 -16.07 -0.42 -25.64
C SER A 191 -17.38 -1.18 -25.62
N THR A 192 -17.77 -1.74 -26.76
CA THR A 192 -19.01 -2.53 -26.92
C THR A 192 -18.94 -3.91 -26.27
N GLY A 193 -17.78 -4.32 -25.74
CA GLY A 193 -17.55 -5.66 -25.17
C GLY A 193 -17.62 -5.76 -23.64
N SER A 194 -17.63 -4.65 -22.90
CA SER A 194 -17.55 -4.66 -21.43
C SER A 194 -18.78 -4.03 -20.76
N PRO A 195 -19.33 -4.63 -19.67
CA PRO A 195 -20.47 -4.06 -18.97
C PRO A 195 -20.10 -2.72 -18.33
N VAL A 196 -20.91 -1.68 -18.59
CA VAL A 196 -20.75 -0.37 -17.94
C VAL A 196 -21.17 -0.49 -16.48
N GLN A 197 -20.22 -0.28 -15.56
CA GLN A 197 -20.51 -0.15 -14.14
C GLN A 197 -20.98 1.28 -13.88
N THR A 198 -21.99 1.44 -13.02
CA THR A 198 -22.57 2.75 -12.68
C THR A 198 -22.67 2.89 -11.18
N LEU A 199 -22.27 4.04 -10.66
CA LEU A 199 -22.31 4.38 -9.24
C LEU A 199 -22.94 5.76 -9.06
N PRO A 200 -23.95 5.90 -8.19
CA PRO A 200 -24.60 7.19 -7.97
C PRO A 200 -23.65 8.13 -7.21
N VAL A 201 -23.61 9.39 -7.67
CA VAL A 201 -22.87 10.47 -7.03
C VAL A 201 -23.82 11.20 -6.08
N LEU A 202 -23.74 10.82 -4.80
CA LEU A 202 -24.63 11.27 -3.74
C LEU A 202 -23.92 12.24 -2.78
N MET A 203 -24.66 13.21 -2.26
CA MET A 203 -24.24 14.04 -1.13
C MET A 203 -25.48 14.32 -0.26
N GLN A 204 -25.43 13.99 1.03
CA GLN A 204 -26.58 14.12 1.97
C GLN A 204 -27.90 13.56 1.37
N ASP A 205 -27.86 12.32 0.87
CA ASP A 205 -28.98 11.61 0.22
C ASP A 205 -29.55 12.27 -1.05
N THR A 206 -28.93 13.33 -1.54
CA THR A 206 -29.31 14.00 -2.79
C THR A 206 -28.45 13.48 -3.94
N LEU A 207 -29.09 13.11 -5.06
CA LEU A 207 -28.43 12.66 -6.28
C LEU A 207 -28.00 13.84 -7.13
N TYR A 208 -26.69 14.01 -7.31
CA TYR A 208 -26.09 15.06 -8.14
C TYR A 208 -25.68 14.54 -9.53
N GLY A 209 -25.52 13.22 -9.66
CA GLY A 209 -25.08 12.60 -10.90
C GLY A 209 -24.83 11.11 -10.78
N GLU A 210 -24.30 10.54 -11.85
CA GLU A 210 -23.91 9.14 -11.97
C GLU A 210 -22.49 9.05 -12.54
N LEU A 211 -21.63 8.28 -11.89
CA LEU A 211 -20.30 7.94 -12.35
C LEU A 211 -20.38 6.59 -13.06
N ARG A 212 -19.89 6.52 -14.30
CA ARG A 212 -19.98 5.35 -15.17
C ARG A 212 -18.59 4.98 -15.66
N TRP A 213 -18.22 3.71 -15.61
CA TRP A 213 -16.91 3.29 -16.10
C TRP A 213 -16.91 1.88 -16.71
N GLN A 214 -15.90 1.62 -17.53
CA GLN A 214 -15.60 0.31 -18.09
C GLN A 214 -14.10 0.03 -17.98
N SER A 215 -13.76 -1.21 -17.65
CA SER A 215 -12.38 -1.69 -17.55
C SER A 215 -12.25 -3.03 -18.27
N GLU A 216 -11.35 -3.13 -19.24
CA GLU A 216 -10.97 -4.40 -19.90
C GLU A 216 -9.76 -5.06 -19.24
N THR A 217 -8.89 -4.27 -18.61
CA THR A 217 -7.54 -4.66 -18.18
C THR A 217 -7.43 -5.04 -16.70
N GLY A 218 -8.51 -4.92 -15.91
CA GLY A 218 -8.49 -5.36 -14.50
C GLY A 218 -9.72 -4.97 -13.69
N HIS A 219 -9.88 -5.59 -12.51
CA HIS A 219 -10.91 -5.23 -11.54
C HIS A 219 -10.50 -3.96 -10.79
N VAL A 220 -11.16 -2.83 -11.08
CA VAL A 220 -10.94 -1.62 -10.30
C VAL A 220 -11.64 -1.76 -8.95
N PRO A 221 -10.95 -1.50 -7.82
CA PRO A 221 -11.55 -1.59 -6.50
C PRO A 221 -12.76 -0.67 -6.37
N LEU A 222 -13.93 -1.25 -6.07
CA LEU A 222 -15.16 -0.50 -5.81
C LEU A 222 -15.00 0.58 -4.72
N PRO A 223 -14.29 0.34 -3.59
CA PRO A 223 -14.10 1.37 -2.55
C PRO A 223 -13.39 2.64 -3.04
N LEU A 224 -12.49 2.49 -4.02
CA LEU A 224 -11.81 3.63 -4.64
C LEU A 224 -12.80 4.45 -5.48
N MET A 225 -13.66 3.79 -6.26
CA MET A 225 -14.72 4.46 -7.03
C MET A 225 -15.76 5.12 -6.12
N GLU A 226 -16.12 4.51 -4.99
CA GLU A 226 -16.97 5.13 -3.96
C GLU A 226 -16.34 6.39 -3.35
N SER A 227 -15.03 6.36 -3.10
CA SER A 227 -14.29 7.52 -2.62
C SER A 227 -14.27 8.64 -3.67
N VAL A 228 -14.04 8.31 -4.94
CA VAL A 228 -14.11 9.26 -6.07
C VAL A 228 -15.52 9.83 -6.23
N ALA A 229 -16.56 9.00 -6.20
CA ALA A 229 -17.94 9.44 -6.29
C ALA A 229 -18.34 10.36 -5.13
N THR A 230 -17.94 10.03 -3.90
CA THR A 230 -18.14 10.90 -2.73
C THR A 230 -17.45 12.25 -2.91
N MET A 231 -16.23 12.23 -3.45
CA MET A 231 -15.44 13.43 -3.69
C MET A 231 -16.05 14.32 -4.78
N LEU A 232 -16.46 13.73 -5.91
CA LEU A 232 -17.19 14.42 -6.97
C LEU A 232 -18.53 14.95 -6.47
N GLY A 233 -19.24 14.20 -5.63
CA GLY A 233 -20.51 14.62 -5.02
C GLY A 233 -20.35 15.85 -4.13
N ARG A 234 -19.29 15.91 -3.32
CA ARG A 234 -18.93 17.12 -2.57
C ARG A 234 -18.63 18.29 -3.50
N GLY A 235 -17.85 18.06 -4.56
CA GLY A 235 -17.54 19.09 -5.55
C GLY A 235 -18.79 19.66 -6.23
N LEU A 236 -19.70 18.78 -6.68
CA LEU A 236 -20.95 19.18 -7.33
C LEU A 236 -21.86 19.95 -6.38
N TYR A 237 -21.97 19.51 -5.12
CA TYR A 237 -22.68 20.26 -4.08
C TYR A 237 -22.12 21.67 -3.90
N PHE A 238 -20.80 21.80 -3.74
CA PHE A 238 -20.16 23.11 -3.59
C PHE A 238 -20.33 23.99 -4.84
N ASN A 239 -20.24 23.42 -6.05
CA ASN A 239 -20.51 24.15 -7.29
C ASN A 239 -21.94 24.71 -7.32
N GLN A 240 -22.94 23.89 -6.97
CA GLN A 240 -24.34 24.33 -6.96
C GLN A 240 -24.58 25.39 -5.86
N ALA A 241 -24.00 25.19 -4.68
CA ALA A 241 -24.08 26.17 -3.58
C ALA A 241 -23.43 27.51 -3.97
N GLN A 242 -22.27 27.48 -4.65
CA GLN A 242 -21.59 28.68 -5.14
C GLN A 242 -22.42 29.41 -6.20
N LYS A 243 -22.99 28.69 -7.18
CA LYS A 243 -23.93 29.25 -8.17
C LYS A 243 -25.11 29.93 -7.48
N HIS A 244 -25.69 29.28 -6.46
CA HIS A 244 -26.82 29.82 -5.70
C HIS A 244 -26.44 31.09 -4.93
N TYR A 245 -25.27 31.10 -4.29
CA TYR A 245 -24.76 32.26 -3.58
C TYR A 245 -24.49 33.45 -4.51
N GLN A 246 -23.90 33.20 -5.69
CA GLN A 246 -23.69 34.24 -6.71
C GLN A 246 -25.01 34.82 -7.21
N GLN A 247 -26.03 33.99 -7.41
CA GLN A 247 -27.36 34.47 -7.78
C GLN A 247 -27.98 35.35 -6.68
N LEU A 248 -27.84 34.96 -5.41
CA LEU A 248 -28.33 35.76 -4.28
C LEU A 248 -27.63 37.12 -4.21
N LEU A 249 -26.30 37.15 -4.36
CA LEU A 249 -25.52 38.38 -4.37
C LEU A 249 -25.96 39.31 -5.52
N LEU A 250 -26.12 38.77 -6.73
CA LEU A 250 -26.61 39.52 -7.88
C LEU A 250 -28.03 40.04 -7.66
N MET A 251 -28.89 39.30 -6.96
CA MET A 251 -30.23 39.76 -6.60
C MET A 251 -30.18 40.91 -5.59
N GLU A 252 -29.33 40.81 -4.56
CA GLU A 252 -29.15 41.86 -3.56
C GLU A 252 -28.61 43.15 -4.20
N GLU A 253 -27.61 43.03 -5.07
CA GLU A 253 -27.06 44.15 -5.82
C GLU A 253 -28.14 44.80 -6.70
N ARG A 254 -28.87 44.00 -7.49
CA ARG A 254 -29.97 44.50 -8.34
C ARG A 254 -31.08 45.16 -7.53
N ALA A 255 -31.42 44.60 -6.36
CA ALA A 255 -32.44 45.18 -5.48
C ALA A 255 -31.98 46.51 -4.88
N THR A 256 -30.71 46.63 -4.54
CA THR A 256 -30.10 47.87 -4.04
C THR A 256 -30.06 48.93 -5.12
N ILE A 257 -29.55 48.60 -6.31
CA ILE A 257 -29.55 49.49 -7.49
C ILE A 257 -30.96 49.95 -7.83
N ALA A 258 -31.95 49.05 -7.84
CA ALA A 258 -33.33 49.42 -8.11
C ALA A 258 -33.88 50.40 -7.06
N ARG A 259 -33.51 50.25 -5.78
CA ARG A 259 -33.93 51.18 -4.72
C ARG A 259 -33.26 52.55 -4.88
N GLU A 260 -31.95 52.58 -5.11
CA GLU A 260 -31.19 53.82 -5.29
C GLU A 260 -31.59 54.58 -6.57
N LEU A 261 -31.80 53.86 -7.68
CA LEU A 261 -32.34 54.43 -8.92
C LEU A 261 -33.75 54.98 -8.70
N HIS A 262 -34.61 54.26 -7.98
CA HIS A 262 -35.97 54.72 -7.71
C HIS A 262 -35.96 56.03 -6.91
N ASP A 263 -35.23 56.07 -5.80
CA ASP A 263 -35.27 57.23 -4.91
C ASP A 263 -34.62 58.46 -5.58
N SER A 264 -33.45 58.31 -6.20
CA SER A 264 -32.73 59.43 -6.81
C SER A 264 -33.38 59.96 -8.10
N LEU A 265 -33.71 59.09 -9.07
CA LEU A 265 -34.25 59.52 -10.37
C LEU A 265 -35.72 59.92 -10.28
N ALA A 266 -36.53 59.21 -9.48
CA ALA A 266 -37.94 59.59 -9.33
C ALA A 266 -38.07 60.95 -8.64
N GLN A 267 -37.17 61.28 -7.70
CA GLN A 267 -37.16 62.58 -7.02
C GLN A 267 -36.77 63.72 -7.97
N VAL A 268 -35.71 63.54 -8.77
CA VAL A 268 -35.28 64.55 -9.75
C VAL A 268 -36.33 64.77 -10.83
N LEU A 269 -36.92 63.70 -11.40
CA LEU A 269 -38.01 63.83 -12.37
C LEU A 269 -39.26 64.48 -11.76
N SER A 270 -39.61 64.13 -10.52
CA SER A 270 -40.76 64.74 -9.84
C SER A 270 -40.55 66.23 -9.61
N TYR A 271 -39.34 66.62 -9.20
CA TYR A 271 -38.96 68.02 -9.04
C TYR A 271 -39.03 68.79 -10.36
N LEU A 272 -38.44 68.25 -11.44
CA LEU A 272 -38.50 68.83 -12.78
C LEU A 272 -39.95 68.99 -13.26
N ARG A 273 -40.82 68.01 -12.97
CA ARG A 273 -42.24 68.06 -13.35
C ARG A 273 -42.97 69.19 -12.63
N ILE A 274 -42.69 69.40 -11.35
CA ILE A 274 -43.27 70.50 -10.56
C ILE A 274 -42.77 71.86 -11.08
N GLN A 275 -41.46 71.99 -11.33
CA GLN A 275 -40.88 73.22 -11.87
C GLN A 275 -41.44 73.56 -13.26
N LEU A 276 -41.64 72.56 -14.12
CA LEU A 276 -42.24 72.75 -15.43
C LEU A 276 -43.71 73.17 -15.34
N ALA A 277 -44.46 72.62 -14.38
CA ALA A 277 -45.85 73.03 -14.12
C ALA A 277 -45.93 74.48 -13.62
N LEU A 278 -45.00 74.91 -12.76
CA LEU A 278 -44.89 76.30 -12.31
C LEU A 278 -44.50 77.24 -13.46
N LEU A 279 -43.54 76.84 -14.29
CA LEU A 279 -43.11 77.58 -15.48
C LEU A 279 -44.27 77.77 -16.46
N LYS A 280 -45.07 76.72 -16.70
CA LYS A 280 -46.27 76.78 -17.53
C LYS A 280 -47.29 77.81 -17.01
N ARG A 281 -47.39 77.98 -15.70
CA ARG A 281 -48.32 78.91 -15.05
C ARG A 281 -47.80 80.36 -14.99
N ALA A 282 -46.48 80.55 -15.01
CA ALA A 282 -45.84 81.86 -14.97
C ALA A 282 -45.77 82.56 -16.34
N ILE A 283 -45.90 81.80 -17.44
CA ILE A 283 -45.80 82.34 -18.81
C ILE A 283 -47.18 82.77 -19.33
N PRO A 284 -47.32 84.01 -19.86
CA PRO A 284 -48.58 84.51 -20.44
C PRO A 284 -49.09 83.63 -21.58
N GLN A 285 -50.40 83.38 -21.65
CA GLN A 285 -51.01 82.52 -22.68
C GLN A 285 -50.84 83.04 -24.12
N GLU A 286 -50.52 84.32 -24.28
CA GLU A 286 -50.31 84.98 -25.58
C GLU A 286 -49.03 84.52 -26.29
N ASN A 287 -48.04 83.98 -25.55
CA ASN A 287 -46.81 83.43 -26.13
C ASN A 287 -47.01 81.98 -26.59
N ALA A 288 -47.73 81.82 -27.72
CA ALA A 288 -47.92 80.55 -28.41
C ALA A 288 -46.63 79.71 -28.57
N PRO A 289 -45.48 80.24 -29.03
CA PRO A 289 -44.26 79.43 -29.20
C PRO A 289 -43.70 78.89 -27.87
N ALA A 290 -43.78 79.64 -26.77
CA ALA A 290 -43.29 79.18 -25.47
C ALA A 290 -44.21 78.11 -24.86
N GLN A 291 -45.53 78.24 -25.04
CA GLN A 291 -46.51 77.23 -24.63
C GLN A 291 -46.29 75.88 -25.34
N THR A 292 -45.96 75.91 -26.65
CA THR A 292 -45.65 74.70 -27.42
C THR A 292 -44.42 74.00 -26.85
N ILE A 293 -43.32 74.73 -26.62
CA ILE A 293 -42.06 74.17 -26.09
C ILE A 293 -42.26 73.53 -24.69
N ILE A 294 -42.99 74.18 -23.79
CA ILE A 294 -43.28 73.65 -22.45
C ILE A 294 -44.14 72.39 -22.52
N THR A 295 -45.10 72.37 -23.45
CA THR A 295 -45.98 71.21 -23.64
C THR A 295 -45.20 70.02 -24.18
N ASP A 296 -44.27 70.24 -25.11
CA ASP A 296 -43.38 69.19 -25.61
C ASP A 296 -42.42 68.70 -24.53
N PHE A 297 -41.77 69.60 -23.77
CA PHE A 297 -40.95 69.21 -22.60
C PHE A 297 -41.76 68.42 -21.57
N SER A 298 -43.02 68.78 -21.34
CA SER A 298 -43.87 68.07 -20.38
C SER A 298 -44.25 66.69 -20.88
N ARG A 299 -44.41 66.52 -22.20
CA ARG A 299 -44.67 65.22 -22.83
C ARG A 299 -43.45 64.32 -22.71
N GLU A 300 -42.26 64.84 -23.07
CA GLU A 300 -41.00 64.11 -22.98
C GLU A 300 -40.65 63.72 -21.54
N LEU A 301 -40.86 64.62 -20.57
CA LEU A 301 -40.59 64.32 -19.16
C LEU A 301 -41.53 63.23 -18.61
N ASN A 302 -42.80 63.22 -19.02
CA ASN A 302 -43.74 62.16 -18.66
C ASN A 302 -43.38 60.82 -19.33
N ASN A 303 -42.96 60.84 -20.60
CA ASN A 303 -42.48 59.63 -21.29
C ASN A 303 -41.27 59.03 -20.57
N ALA A 304 -40.29 59.85 -20.20
CA ALA A 304 -39.13 59.42 -19.44
C ALA A 304 -39.50 58.84 -18.05
N TRP A 305 -40.51 59.43 -17.37
CA TRP A 305 -41.01 58.90 -16.11
C TRP A 305 -41.67 57.52 -16.27
N HIS A 306 -42.44 57.33 -17.34
CA HIS A 306 -43.06 56.03 -17.65
C HIS A 306 -42.00 54.97 -17.98
N GLN A 307 -40.99 55.32 -18.79
CA GLN A 307 -39.87 54.42 -19.11
C GLN A 307 -39.06 54.01 -17.87
N LEU A 308 -38.76 54.96 -16.97
CA LEU A 308 -38.10 54.68 -15.70
C LEU A 308 -38.90 53.67 -14.88
N ARG A 309 -40.21 53.90 -14.76
CA ARG A 309 -41.10 53.04 -13.97
C ARG A 309 -41.20 51.64 -14.55
N GLU A 310 -41.27 51.50 -15.87
CA GLU A 310 -41.32 50.22 -16.57
C GLU A 310 -40.02 49.41 -16.39
N LEU A 311 -38.87 50.08 -16.51
CA LEU A 311 -37.55 49.48 -16.32
C LEU A 311 -37.39 49.00 -14.86
N LEU A 312 -37.83 49.81 -13.89
CA LEU A 312 -37.81 49.44 -12.47
C LEU A 312 -38.72 48.24 -12.16
N THR A 313 -39.91 48.19 -12.77
CA THR A 313 -40.82 47.03 -12.63
C THR A 313 -40.22 45.77 -13.22
N THR A 314 -39.48 45.86 -14.32
CA THR A 314 -38.79 44.72 -14.96
C THR A 314 -37.65 44.21 -14.07
N PHE A 315 -36.86 45.12 -13.49
CA PHE A 315 -35.84 44.78 -12.49
C PHE A 315 -36.47 44.14 -11.23
N ARG A 316 -37.67 44.54 -10.83
CA ARG A 316 -38.42 43.92 -9.72
C ARG A 316 -39.08 42.59 -10.05
N LEU A 317 -39.57 42.36 -11.27
CA LEU A 317 -40.28 41.13 -11.63
C LEU A 317 -39.33 39.95 -11.89
N THR A 318 -38.11 40.24 -12.35
CA THR A 318 -37.03 39.25 -12.45
C THR A 318 -36.59 38.73 -11.08
N LEU A 319 -36.77 39.51 -10.00
CA LEU A 319 -36.54 39.07 -8.61
C LEU A 319 -37.58 38.05 -8.13
N ASN A 320 -38.84 38.10 -8.60
CA ASN A 320 -39.89 37.17 -8.15
C ASN A 320 -39.86 35.81 -8.87
N HIS A 321 -39.44 35.77 -10.14
CA HIS A 321 -39.43 34.51 -10.91
C HIS A 321 -38.25 33.59 -10.56
N ALA A 322 -37.17 34.12 -9.99
CA ALA A 322 -36.02 33.34 -9.57
C ALA A 322 -36.15 32.73 -8.15
N ASN A 323 -37.27 32.99 -7.47
CA ASN A 323 -37.60 32.47 -6.13
C ASN A 323 -38.38 31.15 -6.13
N LEU A 324 -38.50 30.46 -7.28
CA LEU A 324 -39.10 29.13 -7.34
C LEU A 324 -38.00 28.07 -7.29
N PRO A 325 -37.69 27.50 -6.11
CA PRO A 325 -36.93 26.25 -6.06
C PRO A 325 -37.75 25.20 -6.81
N ARG A 326 -37.16 24.61 -7.86
CA ARG A 326 -37.59 23.30 -8.35
C ARG A 326 -37.21 22.29 -7.27
N GLY A 327 -38.04 22.20 -6.23
CA GLY A 327 -38.00 21.12 -5.26
C GLY A 327 -38.37 19.80 -5.96
N PRO A 328 -37.76 18.67 -5.55
CA PRO A 328 -38.03 17.38 -6.17
C PRO A 328 -39.49 17.02 -5.93
N THR A 329 -40.23 16.75 -7.00
CA THR A 329 -41.58 16.17 -6.92
C THR A 329 -41.49 14.77 -6.31
N GLY A 330 -41.59 14.70 -4.99
CA GLY A 330 -41.96 13.50 -4.25
C GLY A 330 -43.42 13.17 -4.53
N VAL A 331 -43.63 12.07 -5.24
CA VAL A 331 -44.93 11.44 -5.48
C VAL A 331 -45.65 11.24 -4.15
N THR A 332 -46.70 12.03 -3.90
CA THR A 332 -47.65 11.79 -2.80
C THR A 332 -48.99 11.35 -3.38
N GLY A 333 -49.61 10.39 -2.70
CA GLY A 333 -50.67 9.53 -3.19
C GLY A 333 -51.92 10.23 -3.71
N ARG A 334 -52.55 9.57 -4.67
CA ARG A 334 -53.94 9.81 -5.04
C ARG A 334 -54.75 8.57 -4.66
N VAL A 335 -55.48 8.70 -3.55
CA VAL A 335 -56.62 7.87 -3.21
C VAL A 335 -57.71 8.15 -4.25
N THR A 336 -58.06 7.15 -5.06
CA THR A 336 -59.36 7.05 -5.73
C THR A 336 -59.69 5.57 -5.93
N GLU A 337 -60.67 5.08 -5.18
CA GLU A 337 -61.53 3.95 -5.53
C GLU A 337 -62.98 4.44 -5.37
N PRO A 338 -64.02 3.80 -5.95
CA PRO A 338 -64.01 2.69 -6.91
C PRO A 338 -64.93 2.96 -8.13
N ASP A 339 -64.76 2.21 -9.24
CA ASP A 339 -65.92 1.83 -10.06
C ASP A 339 -65.68 0.51 -10.82
N ALA A 340 -66.75 -0.27 -10.93
CA ALA A 340 -66.81 -1.65 -11.39
C ALA A 340 -66.75 -1.77 -12.92
N GLY A 341 -66.11 -2.83 -13.43
CA GLY A 341 -66.28 -3.20 -14.84
C GLY A 341 -65.24 -4.12 -15.45
N LYS A 342 -65.39 -5.43 -15.22
CA LYS A 342 -65.37 -6.48 -16.27
C LYS A 342 -64.12 -6.58 -17.18
N ALA A 343 -63.29 -7.60 -16.91
CA ALA A 343 -62.92 -8.70 -17.85
C ALA A 343 -61.51 -9.28 -17.53
N ALA A 344 -61.48 -10.57 -17.16
CA ALA A 344 -60.28 -11.41 -17.13
C ALA A 344 -59.86 -11.80 -18.58
N PRO A 345 -58.65 -12.36 -18.87
CA PRO A 345 -58.29 -13.69 -18.38
C PRO A 345 -56.78 -14.05 -18.16
N ARG A 346 -56.59 -15.04 -17.27
CA ARG A 346 -55.68 -16.21 -17.33
C ARG A 346 -54.17 -16.07 -17.07
N LEU A 347 -53.76 -16.59 -15.91
CA LEU A 347 -52.50 -17.30 -15.66
C LEU A 347 -52.78 -18.81 -15.41
N PRO A 348 -51.92 -19.74 -15.87
CA PRO A 348 -51.83 -21.12 -15.36
C PRO A 348 -50.64 -21.34 -14.39
N PRO A 349 -50.58 -22.49 -13.67
CA PRO A 349 -50.34 -22.51 -12.24
C PRO A 349 -48.99 -23.06 -11.76
N LEU A 350 -48.69 -22.79 -10.48
CA LEU A 350 -47.67 -23.45 -9.65
C LEU A 350 -47.99 -24.94 -9.46
N LEU A 351 -46.96 -25.79 -9.60
CA LEU A 351 -46.94 -27.16 -9.12
C LEU A 351 -46.39 -27.22 -7.69
N ALA A 352 -47.15 -27.88 -6.82
CA ALA A 352 -46.75 -28.35 -5.50
C ALA A 352 -46.46 -29.86 -5.55
N GLY A 353 -45.51 -30.31 -4.74
CA GLY A 353 -45.24 -31.72 -4.45
C GLY A 353 -43.90 -31.85 -3.73
N ALA A 354 -43.88 -31.83 -2.40
CA ALA A 354 -44.07 -32.97 -1.49
C ALA A 354 -42.73 -33.62 -1.09
N GLY A 355 -42.47 -33.68 0.21
CA GLY A 355 -41.33 -34.44 0.76
C GLY A 355 -40.83 -33.94 2.12
N CYS A 356 -41.59 -34.20 3.18
CA CYS A 356 -41.03 -34.49 4.51
C CYS A 356 -40.74 -36.01 4.56
N PRO A 357 -39.86 -36.55 5.43
CA PRO A 357 -39.96 -36.24 6.86
C PRO A 357 -38.69 -36.38 7.74
N GLU A 358 -38.88 -36.00 9.01
CA GLU A 358 -38.32 -36.56 10.27
C GLU A 358 -36.92 -36.17 10.82
N THR A 359 -36.98 -35.44 11.95
CA THR A 359 -36.37 -35.72 13.28
C THR A 359 -34.88 -35.48 13.59
N GLY A 360 -34.65 -34.82 14.74
CA GLY A 360 -33.40 -34.71 15.50
C GLY A 360 -32.99 -33.25 15.73
N ALA A 361 -33.48 -32.50 16.73
CA ALA A 361 -33.22 -32.57 18.17
C ALA A 361 -31.74 -32.33 18.58
N PHE A 362 -31.59 -31.39 19.54
CA PHE A 362 -30.46 -31.10 20.47
C PHE A 362 -29.50 -29.92 20.20
N ALA A 363 -29.74 -28.85 20.98
CA ALA A 363 -28.84 -28.11 21.89
C ALA A 363 -27.58 -27.41 21.31
N ALA A 364 -27.31 -26.11 21.48
CA ALA A 364 -27.24 -25.27 22.69
C ALA A 364 -26.07 -25.63 23.64
N ASP A 365 -24.94 -24.94 23.49
CA ASP A 365 -23.99 -24.49 24.53
C ASP A 365 -23.06 -23.46 23.84
N ARG A 366 -22.81 -22.22 24.26
CA ARG A 366 -22.41 -21.62 25.55
C ARG A 366 -21.08 -22.15 26.09
N ALA A 367 -19.99 -21.52 25.63
CA ALA A 367 -18.83 -21.13 26.43
C ALA A 367 -18.11 -19.97 25.73
#